data_AF-A0A1Y5S8W6-F1
#
_entry.id   AF-A0A1Y5S8W6-F1
#
_cell.length_a   1.000
_cell.length_b   1.000
_cell.length_c   1.000
_cell.angle_alpha   90.00
_cell.angle_beta   90.00
_cell.angle_gamma   90.00
#
_symmetry.space_group_name_H-M   'P 1'
#
loop_
_entity.id
_entity.type
_entity.pdbx_description
1 polymer ?
#
loop_
_entity_poly.entity_id
_entity_poly.type
_entity_poly.pdbx_seq_one_letter_code
_entity_poly.pdbx_strand_id
1 'polypeptide(L)'
;MQLNWKVGGLLLGLVFFAAVWLVKPIGVSTQFVILDGIVADAVNPGLVTQTEEGFTSTNAYLAKSGGKYAKAVSNPLNYSFVFVIAMMIGGLLSALARGGIPAADRRVPALWRANFGDSRIKRYVAAFVGGFIVLYGARLAGGCTSGHMMSGMMQTAVSGYIFAAGAFAAAVPVSLMLFKKEA
;
A
#
# COMPACT_ATOMS: atom_id res chain seq x y z
N MET A 1 3.31 -23.93 6.53
CA MET A 1 4.72 -23.79 6.90
C MET A 1 5.14 -22.33 6.73
N GLN A 2 5.76 -21.72 7.74
CA GLN A 2 6.35 -20.39 7.59
C GLN A 2 7.66 -20.51 6.79
N LEU A 3 7.83 -19.70 5.76
CA LEU A 3 9.07 -19.67 4.98
C LEU A 3 10.20 -19.13 5.85
N ASN A 4 11.37 -19.77 5.79
CA ASN A 4 12.57 -19.24 6.42
C ASN A 4 12.85 -17.83 5.88
N TRP A 5 13.19 -16.88 6.74
CA TRP A 5 13.46 -15.49 6.37
C TRP A 5 14.52 -15.35 5.26
N LYS A 6 15.50 -16.26 5.20
CA LYS A 6 16.53 -16.27 4.15
C LYS A 6 15.92 -16.53 2.77
N VAL A 7 15.07 -17.55 2.70
CA VAL A 7 14.38 -17.95 1.46
C VAL A 7 13.33 -16.90 1.09
N GLY A 8 12.54 -16.44 2.07
CA GLY A 8 11.54 -15.40 1.86
C GLY A 8 12.15 -14.08 1.38
N GLY A 9 13.27 -13.66 1.97
CA GLY A 9 14.01 -12.47 1.57
C GLY A 9 14.58 -12.58 0.16
N LEU A 10 15.18 -13.73 -0.19
CA LEU A 10 15.70 -13.97 -1.54
C LEU A 10 14.57 -13.95 -2.59
N LEU A 11 13.47 -14.66 -2.34
CA LEU A 11 12.31 -14.68 -3.24
C LEU A 11 11.71 -13.28 -3.43
N LEU A 12 11.57 -12.52 -2.33
CA LEU A 12 11.07 -11.15 -2.40
C LEU A 12 12.00 -10.25 -3.22
N GLY A 13 13.32 -10.36 -3.00
CA GLY A 13 14.32 -9.64 -3.78
C GLY A 13 14.27 -9.97 -5.27
N LEU A 14 14.12 -11.24 -5.63
CA LEU A 14 13.96 -11.68 -7.03
C LEU A 14 12.69 -11.10 -7.67
N VAL A 15 11.57 -11.10 -6.95
CA VAL A 15 10.32 -10.50 -7.45
C VAL A 15 10.48 -9.00 -7.68
N PHE A 16 11.16 -8.28 -6.77
CA PHE A 16 11.39 -6.85 -6.91
C PHE A 16 12.36 -6.53 -8.05
N PHE A 17 13.44 -7.30 -8.19
CA PHE A 17 14.35 -7.19 -9.31
C PHE A 17 13.63 -7.42 -10.64
N ALA A 18 12.82 -8.48 -10.74
CA ALA A 18 12.03 -8.76 -11.94
C ALA A 18 11.04 -7.63 -12.26
N ALA A 19 10.37 -7.05 -11.25
CA ALA A 19 9.46 -5.93 -11.45
C ALA A 19 10.16 -4.67 -11.99
N VAL A 20 11.34 -4.35 -11.45
CA VAL A 20 12.18 -3.24 -11.93
C VAL A 20 12.68 -3.51 -13.34
N TRP A 21 13.16 -4.73 -13.61
CA TRP A 21 13.71 -5.13 -14.89
C TRP A 21 12.68 -5.12 -16.02
N LEU A 22 11.46 -5.61 -15.74
CA LEU A 22 10.41 -5.76 -16.75
C LEU A 22 9.58 -4.49 -16.95
N VAL A 23 9.34 -3.70 -15.89
CA VAL A 23 8.39 -2.58 -15.96
C VAL A 23 8.87 -1.33 -15.25
N LYS A 24 8.85 -1.32 -13.91
CA LYS A 24 9.22 -0.16 -13.07
C LYS A 24 9.27 -0.56 -11.58
N PRO A 25 9.93 0.24 -10.73
CA PRO A 25 9.91 0.03 -9.29
C PRO A 25 8.50 -0.01 -8.70
N ILE A 26 8.30 -0.85 -7.68
CA ILE A 26 6.98 -1.13 -7.10
C ILE A 26 6.54 0.01 -6.19
N GLY A 27 5.34 0.54 -6.44
CA GLY A 27 4.72 1.59 -5.62
C GLY A 27 3.21 1.45 -5.59
N VAL A 28 2.64 1.38 -4.39
CA VAL A 28 1.21 1.08 -4.18
C VAL A 28 0.40 2.31 -3.82
N SER A 29 0.93 3.23 -3.01
CA SER A 29 0.17 4.36 -2.45
C SER A 29 -0.47 5.28 -3.49
N THR A 30 0.13 5.41 -4.67
CA THR A 30 -0.44 6.19 -5.77
C THR A 30 -1.76 5.60 -6.28
N GLN A 31 -1.94 4.28 -6.24
CA GLN A 31 -3.14 3.64 -6.79
C GLN A 31 -4.41 3.96 -6.01
N PHE A 32 -4.30 4.26 -4.71
CA PHE A 32 -5.44 4.76 -3.94
C PHE A 32 -5.95 6.08 -4.51
N VAL A 33 -5.04 7.01 -4.83
CA VAL A 33 -5.45 8.29 -5.43
C VAL A 33 -5.98 8.12 -6.86
N ILE A 34 -5.43 7.18 -7.63
CA ILE A 34 -5.97 6.88 -8.97
C ILE A 34 -7.38 6.31 -8.87
N LEU A 35 -7.63 5.38 -7.94
CA LEU A 35 -8.97 4.84 -7.70
C LEU A 35 -9.95 5.96 -7.30
N ASP A 36 -9.56 6.82 -6.35
CA ASP A 36 -10.38 7.96 -5.94
C ASP A 36 -10.66 8.90 -7.12
N GLY A 37 -9.66 9.13 -7.97
CA GLY A 37 -9.79 9.91 -9.19
C GLY A 37 -10.78 9.30 -10.20
N ILE A 38 -10.77 7.98 -10.40
CA ILE A 38 -11.72 7.25 -11.25
C ILE A 38 -13.15 7.43 -10.72
N VAL A 39 -13.33 7.25 -9.41
CA VAL A 39 -14.65 7.43 -8.78
C VAL A 39 -15.13 8.87 -8.91
N ALA A 40 -14.24 9.84 -8.69
CA ALA A 40 -14.57 11.27 -8.78
C ALA A 40 -14.88 11.70 -10.21
N ASP A 41 -14.18 11.18 -11.22
CA ASP A 41 -14.45 11.43 -12.64
C ASP A 41 -15.79 10.79 -13.09
N ALA A 42 -16.13 9.62 -12.55
CA ALA A 42 -17.43 8.99 -12.80
C ALA A 42 -18.61 9.81 -12.24
N VAL A 43 -18.41 10.55 -11.14
CA VAL A 43 -19.41 11.43 -10.53
C VAL A 43 -19.40 12.83 -11.18
N ASN A 44 -18.24 13.30 -11.64
CA ASN A 44 -18.06 14.58 -12.33
C ASN A 44 -17.22 14.40 -13.61
N PRO A 45 -17.86 14.16 -14.77
CA PRO A 45 -17.20 13.85 -16.04
C PRO A 45 -16.32 14.97 -16.65
N GLY A 46 -16.18 16.12 -15.98
CA GLY A 46 -15.26 17.20 -16.35
C GLY A 46 -14.00 17.26 -15.46
N LEU A 47 -13.78 16.28 -14.59
CA LEU A 47 -12.66 16.27 -13.66
C LEU A 47 -11.34 15.95 -14.38
N VAL A 48 -11.33 14.99 -15.31
CA VAL A 48 -10.18 14.64 -16.14
C VAL A 48 -10.45 15.02 -17.59
N THR A 49 -9.67 15.97 -18.12
CA THR A 49 -9.82 16.47 -19.47
C THR A 49 -8.63 16.06 -20.34
N GLN A 50 -8.91 15.53 -21.53
CA GLN A 50 -7.87 15.26 -22.52
C GLN A 50 -7.69 16.50 -23.40
N THR A 51 -6.52 17.13 -23.31
CA THR A 51 -6.10 18.24 -24.19
C THR A 51 -5.09 17.73 -25.22
N GLU A 52 -4.87 18.48 -26.31
CA GLU A 52 -3.96 18.09 -27.40
C GLU A 52 -2.48 17.90 -26.94
N GLU A 53 -2.12 18.44 -25.78
CA GLU A 53 -0.78 18.34 -25.17
C GLU A 53 -0.68 17.22 -24.11
N GLY A 54 -1.79 16.55 -23.74
CA GLY A 54 -1.83 15.47 -22.74
C GLY A 54 -3.11 15.41 -21.90
N PHE A 55 -3.15 14.51 -20.91
CA PHE A 55 -4.24 14.44 -19.93
C PHE A 55 -4.03 15.48 -18.83
N THR A 56 -5.03 16.31 -18.55
CA THR A 56 -5.02 17.32 -17.49
C THR A 56 -6.24 17.11 -16.59
N SER A 57 -6.30 17.80 -15.45
CA SER A 57 -7.44 17.75 -14.56
C SER A 57 -7.71 19.12 -13.98
N THR A 58 -8.99 19.43 -13.73
CA THR A 58 -9.40 20.62 -12.97
C THR A 58 -8.87 20.61 -11.53
N ASN A 59 -8.47 19.45 -11.01
CA ASN A 59 -7.80 19.34 -9.71
C ASN A 59 -6.27 19.46 -9.86
N ALA A 60 -5.68 20.47 -9.24
CA ALA A 60 -4.23 20.73 -9.25
C ALA A 60 -3.38 19.53 -8.76
N TYR A 61 -3.93 18.70 -7.87
CA TYR A 61 -3.27 17.49 -7.40
C TYR A 61 -3.25 16.38 -8.44
N LEU A 62 -4.32 16.21 -9.23
CA LEU A 62 -4.41 15.23 -10.32
C LEU A 62 -3.66 15.69 -11.59
N ALA A 63 -3.57 17.01 -11.81
CA ALA A 63 -2.73 17.63 -12.84
C ALA A 63 -1.23 17.57 -12.53
N LYS A 64 -0.84 17.25 -11.29
CA LYS A 64 0.55 17.15 -10.85
C LYS A 64 1.34 16.13 -11.68
N SER A 65 2.66 16.34 -11.75
CA SER A 65 3.59 15.48 -12.49
C SER A 65 3.28 15.40 -13.99
N GLY A 66 2.81 16.50 -14.57
CA GLY A 66 2.48 16.61 -16.00
C GLY A 66 1.28 15.74 -16.39
N GLY A 67 0.27 15.66 -15.52
CA GLY A 67 -0.94 14.89 -15.82
C GLY A 67 -0.81 13.38 -15.73
N LYS A 68 0.29 12.84 -15.16
CA LYS A 68 0.49 11.40 -15.02
C LYS A 68 -0.61 10.71 -14.21
N TYR A 69 -1.18 11.41 -13.21
CA TYR A 69 -2.31 10.87 -12.46
C TYR A 69 -3.60 10.91 -13.27
N ALA A 70 -3.89 12.04 -13.94
CA ALA A 70 -5.02 12.15 -14.88
C ALA A 70 -4.99 11.06 -15.99
N LYS A 71 -3.81 10.78 -16.56
CA LYS A 71 -3.61 9.70 -17.55
C LYS A 71 -3.81 8.29 -16.96
N ALA A 72 -3.46 8.10 -15.69
CA ALA A 72 -3.65 6.81 -15.02
C ALA A 72 -5.11 6.59 -14.58
N VAL A 73 -5.86 7.68 -14.35
CA VAL A 73 -7.31 7.66 -14.11
C VAL A 73 -8.05 7.26 -15.39
N SER A 74 -7.70 7.85 -16.53
CA SER A 74 -8.33 7.55 -17.83
C SER A 74 -7.99 6.15 -18.38
N ASN A 75 -6.89 5.53 -17.93
CA ASN A 75 -6.58 4.13 -18.22
C ASN A 75 -6.53 3.28 -16.93
N PRO A 76 -7.69 2.81 -16.45
CA PRO A 76 -7.81 2.10 -15.18
C PRO A 76 -7.06 0.76 -15.15
N LEU A 77 -6.84 0.12 -16.30
CA LEU A 77 -6.06 -1.13 -16.42
C LEU A 77 -4.56 -0.88 -16.60
N ASN A 78 -4.00 0.02 -15.80
CA ASN A 78 -2.57 0.23 -15.78
C ASN A 78 -1.85 -0.88 -14.98
N TYR A 79 -0.56 -1.09 -15.27
CA TYR A 79 0.29 -2.09 -14.59
C TYR A 79 0.18 -2.04 -13.07
N SER A 80 0.15 -0.84 -12.49
CA SER A 80 0.14 -0.68 -11.04
C SER A 80 -1.20 -1.10 -10.43
N PHE A 81 -2.31 -0.90 -11.14
CA PHE A 81 -3.63 -1.33 -10.71
C PHE A 81 -3.75 -2.87 -10.76
N VAL A 82 -3.31 -3.48 -11.86
CA VAL A 82 -3.22 -4.94 -12.01
C VAL A 82 -2.31 -5.53 -10.93
N PHE A 83 -1.18 -4.90 -10.65
CA PHE A 83 -0.26 -5.32 -9.59
C PHE A 83 -0.92 -5.32 -8.20
N VAL A 84 -1.69 -4.28 -7.86
CA VAL A 84 -2.42 -4.24 -6.58
C VAL A 84 -3.45 -5.36 -6.46
N ILE A 85 -4.21 -5.61 -7.53
CA ILE A 85 -5.16 -6.73 -7.58
C ILE A 85 -4.43 -8.08 -7.45
N ALA A 86 -3.33 -8.26 -8.18
CA ALA A 86 -2.51 -9.47 -8.12
C ALA A 86 -1.94 -9.71 -6.72
N MET A 87 -1.54 -8.67 -5.99
CA MET A 87 -1.10 -8.81 -4.59
C MET A 87 -2.25 -9.28 -3.67
N MET A 88 -3.46 -8.73 -3.83
CA MET A 88 -4.62 -9.14 -3.04
C MET A 88 -4.97 -10.61 -3.31
N ILE A 89 -5.03 -11.00 -4.58
CA ILE A 89 -5.30 -12.38 -5.01
C ILE A 89 -4.18 -13.31 -4.53
N GLY A 90 -2.92 -12.93 -4.71
CA GLY A 90 -1.76 -13.70 -4.27
C GLY A 90 -1.76 -13.95 -2.76
N GLY A 91 -2.10 -12.93 -1.96
CA GLY A 91 -2.29 -13.07 -0.52
C GLY A 91 -3.39 -14.06 -0.16
N LEU A 92 -4.54 -13.97 -0.85
CA LEU A 92 -5.67 -14.89 -0.65
C LEU A 92 -5.29 -16.33 -1.02
N LEU A 93 -4.74 -16.56 -2.21
CA LEU A 93 -4.29 -17.87 -2.66
C LEU A 93 -3.25 -18.45 -1.71
N SER A 94 -2.34 -17.62 -1.22
CA SER A 94 -1.32 -18.04 -0.26
C SER A 94 -1.92 -18.40 1.11
N ALA A 95 -2.97 -17.72 1.55
CA ALA A 95 -3.70 -18.09 2.76
C ALA A 95 -4.45 -19.42 2.58
N LEU A 96 -5.14 -19.60 1.46
CA LEU A 96 -5.88 -20.82 1.14
C LEU A 96 -4.95 -22.04 1.03
N ALA A 97 -3.83 -21.90 0.31
CA ALA A 97 -2.82 -22.95 0.16
C ALA A 97 -2.19 -23.37 1.51
N ARG A 98 -2.27 -22.54 2.54
CA ARG A 98 -1.77 -22.81 3.90
C ARG A 98 -2.85 -23.36 4.86
N GLY A 99 -4.04 -23.68 4.38
CA GLY A 99 -5.15 -24.17 5.20
C GLY A 99 -6.07 -23.07 5.74
N GLY A 100 -5.90 -21.83 5.29
CA GLY A 100 -6.76 -20.69 5.62
C GLY A 100 -6.43 -20.00 6.95
N ILE A 101 -7.24 -19.01 7.30
CA ILE A 101 -7.15 -18.27 8.56
C ILE A 101 -8.18 -18.85 9.54
N PRO A 102 -7.78 -19.19 10.79
CA PRO A 102 -8.70 -19.67 11.83
C PRO A 102 -9.91 -18.76 11.98
N ALA A 103 -11.11 -19.33 12.12
CA ALA A 103 -12.36 -18.57 12.12
C ALA A 103 -12.38 -17.45 13.19
N ALA A 104 -11.80 -17.72 14.36
CA ALA A 104 -11.67 -16.76 15.46
C ALA A 104 -10.78 -15.54 15.11
N ASP A 105 -9.78 -15.71 14.24
CA ASP A 105 -8.82 -14.65 13.89
C ASP A 105 -9.22 -13.85 12.64
N ARG A 106 -10.21 -14.33 11.86
CA ARG A 106 -10.64 -13.67 10.61
C ARG A 106 -11.12 -12.23 10.80
N ARG A 107 -11.74 -11.95 11.95
CA ARG A 107 -12.32 -10.62 12.25
C ARG A 107 -11.51 -9.87 13.30
N VAL A 108 -11.08 -10.59 14.34
CA VAL A 108 -10.33 -10.03 15.45
C VAL A 108 -9.14 -10.94 15.73
N PRO A 109 -7.91 -10.54 15.32
CA PRO A 109 -6.71 -11.32 15.58
C PRO A 109 -6.47 -11.52 17.07
N ALA A 110 -5.89 -12.66 17.46
CA ALA A 110 -5.58 -12.99 18.85
C ALA A 110 -4.86 -11.87 19.61
N LEU A 111 -3.86 -11.22 18.99
CA LEU A 111 -3.13 -10.10 19.58
C LEU A 111 -4.02 -8.88 19.89
N TRP A 112 -4.97 -8.57 19.01
CA TRP A 112 -5.94 -7.51 19.28
C TRP A 112 -6.87 -7.91 20.42
N ARG A 113 -7.35 -9.16 20.42
CA ARG A 113 -8.21 -9.71 21.46
C ARG A 113 -7.56 -9.62 22.85
N ALA A 114 -6.28 -9.96 22.95
CA ALA A 114 -5.52 -9.91 24.20
C ALA A 114 -5.41 -8.49 24.78
N ASN A 115 -5.30 -7.47 23.92
CA ASN A 115 -5.06 -6.08 24.34
C ASN A 115 -6.34 -5.23 24.44
N PHE A 116 -7.32 -5.46 23.55
CA PHE A 116 -8.49 -4.59 23.35
C PHE A 116 -9.84 -5.33 23.39
N GLY A 117 -9.83 -6.66 23.58
CA GLY A 117 -11.01 -7.52 23.63
C GLY A 117 -11.56 -7.90 22.24
N ASP A 118 -12.70 -8.61 22.23
CA ASP A 118 -13.26 -9.23 21.01
C ASP A 118 -14.20 -8.31 20.19
N SER A 119 -14.17 -7.01 20.44
CA SER A 119 -15.07 -6.07 19.76
C SER A 119 -14.65 -5.85 18.31
N ARG A 120 -15.47 -6.34 17.38
CA ARG A 120 -15.31 -6.17 15.93
C ARG A 120 -15.34 -4.70 15.51
N ILE A 121 -16.26 -3.91 16.09
CA ILE A 121 -16.41 -2.49 15.78
C ILE A 121 -15.14 -1.73 16.17
N LYS A 122 -14.61 -1.96 17.39
CA LYS A 122 -13.35 -1.33 17.83
C LYS A 122 -12.20 -1.67 16.89
N ARG A 123 -12.08 -2.93 16.47
CA ARG A 123 -11.03 -3.37 15.54
C ARG A 123 -11.12 -2.69 14.18
N TYR A 124 -12.33 -2.59 13.60
CA TYR A 124 -12.53 -1.96 12.30
C TYR A 124 -12.36 -0.46 12.33
N VAL A 125 -12.86 0.23 13.36
CA VAL A 125 -12.63 1.67 13.55
C VAL A 125 -11.13 1.95 13.68
N ALA A 126 -10.41 1.18 14.49
CA ALA A 126 -8.96 1.34 14.61
C ALA A 126 -8.21 1.01 13.31
N ALA A 127 -8.64 -0.01 12.56
CA ALA A 127 -8.08 -0.33 11.25
C ALA A 127 -8.25 0.83 10.25
N PHE A 128 -9.44 1.42 10.24
CA PHE A 128 -9.80 2.51 9.35
C PHE A 128 -9.00 3.78 9.67
N VAL A 129 -9.00 4.19 10.95
CA VAL A 129 -8.23 5.37 11.41
C VAL A 129 -6.73 5.15 11.18
N GLY A 130 -6.21 3.97 11.50
CA GLY A 130 -4.81 3.62 11.22
C GLY A 130 -4.49 3.66 9.72
N GLY A 131 -5.37 3.12 8.88
CA GLY A 131 -5.25 3.17 7.42
C GLY A 131 -5.24 4.60 6.88
N PHE A 132 -6.11 5.47 7.39
CA PHE A 132 -6.14 6.88 7.06
C PHE A 132 -4.81 7.57 7.40
N ILE A 133 -4.30 7.38 8.63
CA ILE A 133 -3.01 7.95 9.06
C ILE A 133 -1.86 7.45 8.18
N VAL A 134 -1.84 6.14 7.86
CA VAL A 134 -0.81 5.55 6.99
C VAL A 134 -0.88 6.11 5.58
N LEU A 135 -2.07 6.24 4.99
CA LEU A 135 -2.22 6.78 3.63
C LEU A 135 -1.84 8.26 3.58
N TYR A 136 -2.30 9.05 4.55
CA TYR A 136 -1.94 10.46 4.70
C TYR A 136 -0.42 10.63 4.81
N GLY A 137 0.22 9.91 5.74
CA GLY A 137 1.67 9.94 5.92
C GLY A 137 2.44 9.48 4.68
N ALA A 138 1.98 8.43 4.00
CA ALA A 138 2.61 7.96 2.77
C ALA A 138 2.52 8.98 1.62
N ARG A 139 1.43 9.76 1.53
CA ARG A 139 1.31 10.82 0.52
C ARG A 139 2.13 12.05 0.89
N LEU A 140 2.19 12.40 2.19
CA LEU A 140 3.05 13.48 2.68
C LEU A 140 4.54 13.17 2.43
N ALA A 141 4.96 11.93 2.66
CA ALA A 141 6.33 11.47 2.43
C ALA A 141 6.67 11.28 0.93
N GLY A 142 5.69 11.34 0.03
CA GLY A 142 5.90 11.09 -1.40
C GLY A 142 6.00 9.60 -1.79
N GLY A 143 5.78 8.68 -0.85
CA GLY A 143 5.76 7.24 -1.10
C GLY A 143 5.45 6.41 0.15
N CYS A 144 5.19 5.13 -0.06
CA CYS A 144 4.90 4.15 1.00
C CYS A 144 6.09 3.22 1.24
N THR A 145 5.93 2.24 2.14
CA THR A 145 6.93 1.19 2.40
C THR A 145 7.39 0.48 1.13
N SER A 146 6.49 0.14 0.20
CA SER A 146 6.91 -0.52 -1.04
C SER A 146 7.75 0.37 -1.96
N GLY A 147 7.47 1.68 -1.97
CA GLY A 147 8.14 2.65 -2.83
C GLY A 147 9.44 3.17 -2.24
N HIS A 148 9.42 3.74 -1.03
CA HIS A 148 10.60 4.33 -0.39
C HIS A 148 11.48 3.31 0.31
N MET A 149 10.89 2.39 1.09
CA MET A 149 11.70 1.42 1.84
C MET A 149 12.18 0.30 0.91
N MET A 150 11.27 -0.46 0.30
CA MET A 150 11.66 -1.63 -0.50
C MET A 150 12.34 -1.22 -1.82
N SER A 151 11.64 -0.49 -2.68
CA SER A 151 12.21 -0.09 -3.97
C SER A 151 13.31 0.98 -3.84
N GLY A 152 13.15 1.95 -2.95
CA GLY A 152 14.08 3.07 -2.79
C GLY A 152 15.42 2.66 -2.19
N MET A 153 15.43 1.83 -1.13
CA MET A 153 16.69 1.35 -0.54
C MET A 153 17.44 0.40 -1.49
N MET A 154 16.73 -0.43 -2.28
CA MET A 154 17.37 -1.24 -3.32
C MET A 154 18.08 -0.40 -4.38
N GLN A 155 17.53 0.77 -4.70
CA GLN A 155 18.12 1.75 -5.62
C GLN A 155 19.13 2.67 -4.93
N THR A 156 19.50 2.39 -3.67
CA THR A 156 20.39 3.20 -2.83
C THR A 156 19.97 4.67 -2.70
N ALA A 157 18.68 4.96 -2.84
CA ALA A 157 18.15 6.31 -2.70
C ALA A 157 18.21 6.75 -1.23
N VAL A 158 18.85 7.90 -0.98
CA VAL A 158 18.99 8.50 0.36
C VAL A 158 17.62 8.67 1.05
N SER A 159 16.61 9.09 0.28
CA SER A 159 15.24 9.23 0.79
C SER A 159 14.64 7.92 1.30
N GLY A 160 15.03 6.78 0.73
CA GLY A 160 14.58 5.46 1.17
C GLY A 160 15.12 5.08 2.55
N TYR A 161 16.40 5.35 2.80
CA TYR A 161 17.01 5.10 4.11
C TYR A 161 16.43 6.01 5.20
N ILE A 162 16.24 7.30 4.90
CA ILE A 162 15.63 8.26 5.84
C ILE A 162 14.19 7.84 6.16
N PHE A 163 13.40 7.48 5.13
CA PHE A 163 12.04 6.99 5.33
C PHE A 163 12.01 5.73 6.20
N ALA A 164 12.88 4.76 5.93
CA ALA A 164 12.94 3.53 6.70
C ALA A 164 13.29 3.80 8.17
N ALA A 165 14.30 4.63 8.43
CA ALA A 165 14.69 5.01 9.78
C ALA A 165 13.53 5.65 10.55
N GLY A 166 12.84 6.63 9.95
CA GLY A 166 11.68 7.28 10.56
C GLY A 166 10.51 6.31 10.78
N ALA A 167 10.22 5.45 9.80
CA ALA A 167 9.15 4.47 9.89
C ALA A 167 9.39 3.48 11.03
N PHE A 168 10.60 2.94 11.18
CA PHE A 168 10.93 2.03 12.29
C PHE A 168 10.99 2.75 13.64
N ALA A 169 11.55 3.97 13.68
CA ALA A 169 11.62 4.78 14.90
C ALA A 169 10.22 5.13 15.45
N ALA A 170 9.21 5.27 14.59
CA ALA A 170 7.83 5.46 15.02
C ALA A 170 7.10 4.13 15.28
N ALA A 171 7.20 3.15 14.36
CA ALA A 171 6.42 1.92 14.41
C ALA A 171 6.78 1.04 15.61
N VAL A 172 8.07 0.93 15.96
CA VAL A 172 8.51 0.06 17.06
C VAL A 172 8.00 0.56 18.41
N PRO A 173 8.25 1.81 18.85
CA PRO A 173 7.74 2.30 20.13
C PRO A 173 6.21 2.29 20.19
N VAL A 174 5.53 2.73 19.12
CA VAL A 174 4.07 2.76 19.08
C VAL A 174 3.48 1.35 19.21
N SER A 175 4.08 0.35 18.56
CA SER A 175 3.63 -1.04 18.67
C SER A 175 3.78 -1.57 20.10
N LEU A 176 4.92 -1.29 20.75
CA LEU A 176 5.18 -1.69 22.14
C LEU A 176 4.23 -0.99 23.14
N MET A 177 3.88 0.27 22.89
CA MET A 177 2.96 1.02 23.74
C MET A 177 1.51 0.54 23.59
N LEU A 178 1.09 0.18 22.37
CA LEU A 178 -0.28 -0.26 22.06
C LEU A 178 -0.53 -1.72 22.42
N PHE A 179 0.41 -2.62 22.13
CA PHE A 179 0.26 -4.06 22.32
C PHE A 179 1.16 -4.56 23.46
N LYS A 180 0.68 -4.39 24.70
CA LYS A 180 1.42 -4.75 25.93
C LYS A 180 1.30 -6.22 26.31
N LYS A 181 0.27 -6.91 25.81
CA LYS A 181 -0.01 -8.32 26.10
C LYS A 181 0.27 -9.16 24.86
N GLU A 182 0.92 -10.30 25.06
CA GLU A 182 1.11 -11.32 24.03
C GLU A 182 -0.18 -12.15 23.83
N ALA A 183 -0.24 -12.87 22.71
CA ALA A 183 -1.40 -13.63 22.24
C ALA A 183 -1.25 -15.13 22.48
#